data_AF-A0A0K0D567-F1
#
_entry.id   AF-A0A0K0D567-F1
#
_cell.length_a   1.000
_cell.length_b   1.000
_cell.length_c   1.000
_cell.angle_alpha   90.00
_cell.angle_beta   90.00
_cell.angle_gamma   90.00
#
_symmetry.space_group_name_H-M   'P 1'
#
loop_
_entity.id
_entity.type
_entity.pdbx_description
1 polymer ?
#
loop_
_entity_poly.entity_id
_entity_poly.type
_entity_poly.pdbx_seq_one_letter_code
_entity_poly.pdbx_strand_id
1 'polypeptide(L)' 'LMAIEVVRETWRIHLTPSEAAGLADKAGQSRDPAVVEEAARLALSVLPYAYTLSAAETQRALLQCGEQGA' A
#
# COMPACT_ATOMS: atom_id res chain seq x y z
N LEU A 1 7.00 8.22 14.01
CA LEU A 1 6.03 7.52 13.15
C LEU A 1 5.96 8.25 11.83
N MET A 2 6.24 7.53 10.75
CA MET A 2 6.09 8.07 9.39
C MET A 2 4.59 8.17 9.07
N ALA A 3 4.16 9.16 8.28
CA ALA A 3 2.73 9.32 8.00
C ALA A 3 2.11 8.05 7.36
N ILE A 4 2.85 7.39 6.47
CA ILE A 4 2.40 6.16 5.79
C ILE A 4 2.32 4.95 6.75
N GLU A 5 3.18 4.91 7.77
CA GLU A 5 3.17 3.88 8.82
C GLU A 5 1.90 4.00 9.67
N VAL A 6 1.51 5.22 10.04
CA VAL A 6 0.24 5.48 10.73
C VAL A 6 -0.94 5.04 9.86
N VAL A 7 -0.92 5.38 8.57
CA VAL A 7 -1.97 4.93 7.63
C VAL A 7 -2.05 3.40 7.58
N ARG A 8 -0.92 2.70 7.48
CA ARG A 8 -0.88 1.22 7.51
C ARG A 8 -1.53 0.64 8.76
N GLU A 9 -1.35 1.26 9.92
CA GLU A 9 -1.92 0.78 11.18
C GLU A 9 -3.41 1.09 11.31
N THR A 10 -3.89 2.21 10.75
CA THR A 10 -5.25 2.71 11.02
C THR A 10 -6.19 2.70 9.82
N TRP A 11 -5.73 2.37 8.61
CA TRP A 11 -6.55 2.53 7.39
C TRP A 11 -7.87 1.76 7.47
N ARG A 12 -7.91 0.59 8.10
CA ARG A 12 -9.15 -0.21 8.23
C ARG A 12 -10.27 0.48 9.01
N ILE A 13 -9.93 1.49 9.81
CA ILE A 13 -10.87 2.25 10.64
C ILE A 13 -11.37 3.49 9.89
N HIS A 14 -10.55 4.05 9.01
CA HIS A 14 -10.75 5.40 8.46
C HIS A 14 -10.83 5.46 6.94
N LEU A 15 -10.40 4.42 6.24
CA LEU A 15 -10.26 4.37 4.79
C LEU A 15 -10.84 3.08 4.22
N THR A 16 -11.32 3.16 2.99
CA THR A 16 -11.61 1.99 2.17
C THR A 16 -10.31 1.32 1.70
N PRO A 17 -10.36 0.01 1.35
CA PRO A 17 -9.21 -0.67 0.75
C PRO A 17 -8.65 0.06 -0.49
N SER A 18 -9.51 0.61 -1.35
CA SER A 18 -9.09 1.36 -2.55
C SER A 18 -8.39 2.67 -2.21
N GLU A 19 -8.86 3.42 -1.21
CA GLU A 19 -8.18 4.64 -0.75
C GLU A 19 -6.80 4.33 -0.16
N ALA A 20 -6.70 3.25 0.63
CA ALA A 20 -5.43 2.78 1.18
C ALA A 20 -4.45 2.34 0.08
N ALA A 21 -4.92 1.58 -0.92
CA ALA A 21 -4.12 1.21 -2.09
C ALA A 21 -3.65 2.43 -2.89
N GLY A 22 -4.53 3.42 -3.11
CA GLY A 22 -4.18 4.66 -3.79
C GLY A 22 -3.14 5.50 -3.04
N LEU A 23 -3.13 5.46 -1.70
CA LEU A 23 -2.09 6.08 -0.89
C LEU A 23 -0.77 5.33 -0.96
N ALA A 24 -0.80 3.99 -0.90
CA ALA A 24 0.38 3.15 -1.11
C ALA A 24 1.03 3.44 -2.47
N ASP A 25 0.23 3.51 -3.54
CA ASP A 25 0.72 3.81 -4.89
C ASP A 25 1.40 5.17 -5.02
N LYS A 26 0.90 6.18 -4.32
CA LYS A 26 1.50 7.52 -4.32
C LYS A 26 2.77 7.53 -3.48
N ALA A 27 2.76 6.89 -2.31
CA ALA A 27 3.91 6.82 -1.42
C ALA A 27 5.05 5.97 -2.02
N GLY A 28 4.72 4.92 -2.77
CA GLY A 28 5.69 4.08 -3.49
C GLY A 28 6.45 4.80 -4.61
N GLN A 29 6.00 5.97 -5.04
CA GLN A 29 6.72 6.84 -5.99
C GLN A 29 7.72 7.79 -5.31
N SER A 30 7.86 7.72 -3.98
CA SER A 30 8.84 8.49 -3.21
C SER A 30 10.26 8.13 -3.60
N ARG A 31 11.19 9.06 -3.38
CA ARG A 31 12.65 8.80 -3.49
C ARG A 31 13.26 8.32 -2.18
N ASP A 32 12.51 8.42 -1.07
CA ASP A 32 12.95 7.94 0.24
C ASP A 32 12.69 6.43 0.34
N PRO A 33 13.73 5.59 0.45
CA PRO A 33 13.58 4.14 0.53
C PRO A 33 12.70 3.69 1.71
N ALA A 34 12.74 4.40 2.84
CA ALA A 34 11.94 4.05 4.00
C ALA A 34 10.44 4.29 3.75
N VAL A 35 10.11 5.34 2.98
CA VAL A 35 8.73 5.61 2.55
C VAL A 35 8.25 4.56 1.56
N VAL A 36 9.11 4.16 0.61
CA VAL A 36 8.79 3.13 -0.39
C VAL A 36 8.54 1.79 0.29
N GLU A 37 9.38 1.41 1.24
CA GLU A 37 9.20 0.17 2.01
C GLU A 37 7.86 0.15 2.77
N GLU A 38 7.54 1.21 3.50
CA GLU A 38 6.26 1.26 4.24
C GLU A 38 5.04 1.38 3.31
N ALA A 39 5.18 2.02 2.15
CA ALA A 39 4.13 2.02 1.12
C ALA A 39 3.83 0.59 0.65
N ALA A 40 4.87 -0.21 0.44
CA ALA A 40 4.74 -1.57 0.00
C ALA A 40 4.15 -2.48 1.11
N ARG A 41 4.48 -2.23 2.38
CA ARG A 41 3.82 -2.86 3.53
C ARG A 41 2.34 -2.48 3.65
N LEU A 42 1.99 -1.22 3.36
CA LEU A 42 0.60 -0.79 3.27
C LEU A 42 -0.13 -1.54 2.16
N ALA A 43 0.43 -1.65 0.95
CA ALA A 43 -0.17 -2.41 -0.15
C ALA A 43 -0.38 -3.89 0.18
N LEU A 44 0.61 -4.54 0.79
CA LEU A 44 0.48 -5.92 1.31
C LEU A 44 -0.71 -6.06 2.26
N SER A 45 -0.92 -5.08 3.15
CA SER A 45 -2.01 -5.12 4.12
C SER A 45 -3.40 -5.03 3.49
N VAL A 46 -3.50 -4.49 2.26
CA VAL A 46 -4.73 -4.34 1.48
C VAL A 46 -5.04 -5.59 0.67
N LEU A 47 -4.05 -6.42 0.29
CA LEU A 47 -4.25 -7.62 -0.54
C LEU A 47 -5.34 -8.60 -0.06
N PRO A 48 -5.55 -8.85 1.25
CA PRO A 48 -6.68 -9.67 1.71
C PRO A 48 -8.06 -9.16 1.27
N TYR A 49 -8.15 -7.89 0.86
CA TYR A 49 -9.36 -7.22 0.40
C TYR A 49 -9.37 -6.98 -1.12
N ALA A 50 -8.51 -7.67 -1.89
CA ALA A 50 -8.40 -7.46 -3.34
C ALA A 50 -9.71 -7.64 -4.12
N TYR A 51 -10.70 -8.35 -3.57
CA TYR A 51 -12.04 -8.48 -4.17
C TYR A 51 -12.83 -7.16 -4.22
N THR A 52 -12.43 -6.15 -3.42
CA THR A 52 -13.00 -4.79 -3.47
C THR A 52 -12.20 -3.86 -4.37
N LEU A 53 -11.04 -4.31 -4.87
CA LEU A 53 -10.16 -3.54 -5.74
C LEU A 53 -10.50 -3.81 -7.21
N SER A 54 -10.24 -2.83 -8.05
CA SER A 54 -10.16 -3.03 -9.50
C SER A 54 -8.93 -3.86 -9.88
N ALA A 55 -8.95 -4.49 -11.06
CA ALA A 55 -7.82 -5.29 -11.54
C ALA A 55 -6.50 -4.50 -11.59
N ALA A 56 -6.56 -3.20 -11.93
CA ALA A 56 -5.39 -2.33 -11.99
C ALA A 56 -4.81 -1.99 -10.59
N GLU A 57 -5.66 -1.89 -9.57
CA GLU A 57 -5.22 -1.68 -8.18
C GLU A 57 -4.58 -2.94 -7.61
N THR A 58 -5.18 -4.11 -7.83
CA THR A 58 -4.60 -5.40 -7.42
C THR A 58 -3.22 -5.62 -8.04
N GLN A 59 -3.05 -5.31 -9.34
CA GLN A 59 -1.76 -5.46 -10.02
C GLN A 59 -0.68 -4.51 -9.45
N ARG A 60 -1.03 -3.25 -9.17
CA ARG A 60 -0.08 -2.29 -8.56
C ARG A 60 0.33 -2.69 -7.15
N ALA A 61 -0.62 -3.16 -6.35
CA ALA A 61 -0.32 -3.68 -5.02
C ALA A 61 0.67 -4.85 -5.11
N LEU A 62 0.46 -5.81 -6.00
CA LEU A 62 1.37 -6.93 -6.20
C LEU A 62 2.77 -6.50 -6.66
N LEU A 63 2.88 -5.51 -7.55
CA LEU A 63 4.18 -4.99 -8.01
C LEU A 63 5.00 -4.42 -6.85
N GLN A 64 4.36 -3.67 -5.94
CA GLN A 64 5.03 -3.14 -4.75
C GLN A 64 5.48 -4.25 -3.79
N CYS A 65 4.79 -5.39 -3.79
CA CYS A 65 5.15 -6.54 -2.96
C CYS A 65 6.33 -7.33 -3.54
N GLY A 66 6.41 -7.42 -4.87
CA GLY A 66 7.42 -8.22 -5.58
C GLY A 66 8.87 -7.74 -5.39
N GLU A 67 9.07 -6.46 -5.08
CA GLU A 67 10.41 -5.88 -4.87
C GLU A 67 11.00 -6.20 -3.49
N GLN A 68 10.23 -6.72 -2.54
CA GLN A 68 10.68 -7.03 -1.17
C GLN A 68 11.30 -8.43 -1.01
N GLY A 69 11.37 -9.22 -2.08
CA GLY A 69 11.83 -10.62 -2.06
C GLY A 69 13.17 -10.91 -2.74
N ALA A 70 13.95 -9.88 -3.11
CA ALA A 70 15.27 -10.00 -3.74
C ALA A 70 16.39 -9.48 -2.82
#